data_AF-A0A3D3K2D5-F1
#
_entry.id   AF-A0A3D3K2D5-F1
#
_cell.length_a   1.000
_cell.length_b   1.000
_cell.length_c   1.000
_cell.angle_alpha   90.00
_cell.angle_beta   90.00
_cell.angle_gamma   90.00
#
_symmetry.space_group_name_H-M   'P 1'
#
loop_
_entity.id
_entity.type
_entity.pdbx_description
1 polymer ?
#
loop_
_entity_poly.entity_id
_entity_poly.type
_entity_poly.pdbx_seq_one_letter_code
_entity_poly.pdbx_strand_id
1 'polypeptide(L)'
;MKTILLKSLFLFFLLFSLCFTTAQIVNIPDPNFKNVLISLGVDTNHDGEIQLTEALDITSLNLNNKDISDLTGIKSFSNLINLYCGPNNLTTVDLSEMTNLQHAYIADNNITNI
;
A
#
# COMPACT_ATOMS: atom_id res chain seq x y z
N MET A 1 25.13 -24.49 -38.92
CA MET A 1 23.71 -24.65 -38.56
C MET A 1 23.45 -24.88 -37.07
N LYS A 2 24.08 -25.88 -36.41
CA LYS A 2 23.86 -26.14 -34.96
C LYS A 2 24.14 -24.95 -34.02
N THR A 3 25.17 -24.15 -34.31
CA THR A 3 25.55 -22.95 -33.53
C THR A 3 24.61 -21.76 -33.73
N ILE A 4 23.91 -21.68 -34.87
CA ILE A 4 22.90 -20.66 -35.17
C ILE A 4 21.60 -21.01 -34.45
N LEU A 5 21.20 -22.29 -34.46
CA LEU A 5 20.04 -22.77 -33.68
C LEU A 5 20.24 -22.55 -32.17
N LEU A 6 21.42 -22.83 -31.63
CA LEU A 6 21.69 -22.67 -30.19
C LEU A 6 21.68 -21.20 -29.74
N LYS A 7 22.20 -20.29 -30.57
CA LYS A 7 22.10 -18.83 -30.34
C LYS A 7 20.66 -18.33 -30.45
N SER A 8 19.89 -18.84 -31.41
CA SER A 8 18.47 -18.52 -31.56
C SER A 8 17.63 -19.00 -30.38
N LEU A 9 17.96 -20.14 -29.79
CA LEU A 9 17.28 -20.68 -28.60
C LEU A 9 17.61 -19.88 -27.34
N PHE A 10 18.88 -19.44 -27.22
CA PHE A 10 19.33 -18.58 -26.12
C PHE A 10 18.67 -17.20 -26.17
N LEU A 11 18.51 -16.64 -27.37
CA LEU A 11 17.78 -15.37 -27.57
C LEU A 11 16.30 -15.49 -27.18
N PHE A 12 15.68 -16.63 -27.47
CA PHE A 12 14.27 -16.90 -27.11
C PHE A 12 14.07 -17.03 -25.59
N PHE A 13 15.05 -17.63 -24.89
CA PHE A 13 15.03 -17.72 -23.43
C PHE A 13 15.25 -16.36 -22.76
N LEU A 14 16.11 -15.50 -23.35
CA LEU A 14 16.32 -14.12 -22.91
C LEU A 14 15.07 -13.25 -23.13
N LEU A 15 14.32 -13.50 -24.21
CA LEU A 15 13.07 -12.80 -24.51
C LEU A 15 11.90 -13.26 -23.61
N PHE A 16 11.92 -14.51 -23.12
CA PHE A 16 10.88 -15.05 -22.24
C PHE A 16 11.05 -14.62 -20.77
N SER A 17 12.25 -14.23 -20.34
CA SER A 17 12.49 -13.75 -18.97
C SER A 17 12.14 -12.27 -18.75
N LEU A 18 11.63 -11.57 -19.77
CA LEU A 18 11.47 -10.11 -19.73
C LEU A 18 10.10 -9.62 -19.24
N CYS A 19 9.14 -10.49 -18.91
CA CYS A 19 7.78 -9.97 -18.75
C CYS A 19 6.91 -10.72 -17.75
N PHE A 20 7.21 -10.57 -16.45
CA PHE A 20 6.21 -10.65 -15.38
C PHE A 20 6.64 -9.76 -14.20
N THR A 21 6.45 -8.44 -14.33
CA THR A 21 6.53 -7.55 -13.16
C THR A 21 5.12 -7.43 -12.58
N THR A 22 4.83 -8.16 -11.52
CA THR A 22 3.65 -7.88 -10.70
C THR A 22 3.94 -6.66 -9.83
N ALA A 23 3.02 -5.72 -9.75
CA ALA A 23 3.13 -4.63 -8.79
C ALA A 23 3.10 -5.20 -7.36
N GLN A 24 3.94 -4.66 -6.48
CA GLN A 24 4.04 -5.14 -5.10
C GLN A 24 2.75 -4.82 -4.35
N ILE A 25 2.07 -5.83 -3.80
CA ILE A 25 0.87 -5.64 -2.99
C ILE A 25 1.27 -5.20 -1.57
N VAL A 26 0.55 -4.22 -1.02
CA VAL A 26 0.69 -3.75 0.37
C VAL A 26 -0.05 -4.71 1.29
N ASN A 27 0.63 -5.18 2.35
CA ASN A 27 -0.01 -6.01 3.36
C ASN A 27 -0.93 -5.17 4.26
N ILE A 28 -2.24 -5.34 4.12
CA ILE A 28 -3.28 -4.65 4.88
C ILE A 28 -4.19 -5.71 5.52
N PRO A 29 -3.88 -6.16 6.76
CA PRO A 29 -4.61 -7.24 7.41
C PRO A 29 -5.99 -6.82 7.96
N ASP A 30 -6.18 -5.54 8.30
CA ASP A 30 -7.46 -5.02 8.77
C ASP A 30 -8.44 -4.84 7.58
N PRO A 31 -9.56 -5.57 7.54
CA PRO A 31 -10.49 -5.50 6.41
C PRO A 31 -11.21 -4.16 6.34
N ASN A 32 -11.45 -3.47 7.46
CA ASN A 32 -12.07 -2.15 7.45
C ASN A 32 -11.11 -1.12 6.85
N PHE A 33 -9.81 -1.21 7.20
CA PHE A 33 -8.78 -0.37 6.59
C PHE A 33 -8.68 -0.61 5.08
N LYS A 34 -8.63 -1.87 4.64
CA LYS A 34 -8.59 -2.21 3.21
C LYS A 34 -9.83 -1.73 2.47
N ASN A 35 -11.03 -1.98 3.01
CA ASN A 35 -12.29 -1.60 2.39
C ASN A 35 -12.43 -0.08 2.27
N VAL A 36 -11.98 0.69 3.27
CA VAL A 36 -12.05 2.15 3.16
C VAL A 36 -11.10 2.67 2.08
N LEU A 37 -9.89 2.12 1.95
CA LEU A 37 -8.96 2.50 0.88
C LEU A 37 -9.55 2.24 -0.51
N ILE A 38 -10.16 1.08 -0.72
CA ILE A 38 -10.88 0.76 -1.96
C ILE A 38 -12.03 1.76 -2.17
N SER A 39 -12.83 2.05 -1.14
CA SER A 39 -13.96 3.00 -1.24
C SER A 39 -13.54 4.45 -1.54
N LEU A 40 -12.32 4.82 -1.16
CA LEU A 40 -11.72 6.13 -1.43
C LEU A 40 -11.11 6.21 -2.84
N GLY A 41 -11.12 5.11 -3.60
CA GLY A 41 -10.56 5.05 -4.96
C GLY A 41 -9.04 4.91 -4.99
N VAL A 42 -8.43 4.39 -3.92
CA VAL A 42 -6.99 4.06 -3.90
C VAL A 42 -6.70 2.85 -4.81
N ASP A 43 -7.59 1.86 -4.83
CA ASP A 43 -7.55 0.75 -5.79
C ASP A 43 -7.96 1.26 -7.18
N THR A 44 -6.97 1.72 -7.95
CA THR A 44 -7.14 2.35 -9.26
C THR A 44 -7.31 1.33 -10.37
N ASN A 45 -6.75 0.13 -10.20
CA ASN A 45 -6.85 -0.94 -11.17
C ASN A 45 -8.08 -1.87 -10.94
N HIS A 46 -8.77 -1.69 -9.81
CA HIS A 46 -9.98 -2.40 -9.38
C HIS A 46 -9.77 -3.91 -9.22
N ASP A 47 -8.57 -4.33 -8.79
CA ASP A 47 -8.26 -5.74 -8.53
C ASP A 47 -8.57 -6.19 -7.10
N GLY A 48 -9.03 -5.27 -6.25
CA GLY A 48 -9.38 -5.53 -4.86
C GLY A 48 -8.17 -5.61 -3.93
N GLU A 49 -6.97 -5.31 -4.42
CA GLU A 49 -5.73 -5.16 -3.65
C GLU A 49 -5.23 -3.71 -3.73
N ILE A 50 -4.38 -3.33 -2.79
CA ILE A 50 -3.68 -2.04 -2.85
C ILE A 50 -2.24 -2.32 -3.24
N GLN A 51 -1.82 -1.82 -4.39
CA GLN A 51 -0.42 -1.93 -4.79
C GLN A 51 0.40 -0.75 -4.27
N LEU A 52 1.70 -0.98 -4.10
CA LEU A 52 2.64 0.03 -3.62
C LEU A 52 2.58 1.29 -4.50
N THR A 53 2.48 1.13 -5.82
CA THR A 53 2.34 2.26 -6.75
C THR A 53 1.12 3.12 -6.45
N GLU A 54 0.00 2.50 -6.10
CA GLU A 54 -1.23 3.21 -5.75
C GLU A 54 -1.12 3.92 -4.41
N ALA A 55 -0.51 3.26 -3.42
CA ALA A 55 -0.25 3.87 -2.12
C ALA A 55 0.69 5.09 -2.21
N LEU A 56 1.67 5.04 -3.12
CA LEU A 56 2.62 6.14 -3.37
C LEU A 56 1.95 7.37 -3.99
N ASP A 57 0.82 7.23 -4.68
CA ASP A 57 0.11 8.35 -5.30
C ASP A 57 -0.74 9.16 -4.30
N ILE A 58 -0.89 8.67 -3.06
CA ILE A 58 -1.74 9.28 -2.05
C ILE A 58 -0.96 10.26 -1.16
N THR A 59 -1.48 11.47 -1.04
CA THR A 59 -0.94 12.55 -0.19
C THR A 59 -1.84 12.90 0.99
N SER A 60 -3.08 12.44 1.00
CA SER A 60 -4.05 12.70 2.08
C SER A 60 -5.00 11.51 2.24
N LEU A 61 -5.19 11.05 3.47
CA LEU A 61 -6.13 9.97 3.82
C LEU A 61 -7.07 10.41 4.92
N ASN A 62 -8.37 10.20 4.69
CA ASN A 62 -9.41 10.35 5.70
C ASN A 62 -10.03 8.99 6.03
N LEU A 63 -9.66 8.47 7.19
CA LEU A 63 -10.02 7.18 7.75
C LEU A 63 -10.90 7.33 9.01
N ASN A 64 -11.52 8.49 9.23
CA ASN A 64 -12.32 8.76 10.42
C ASN A 64 -13.59 7.90 10.48
N ASN A 65 -13.94 7.37 11.67
CA ASN A 65 -15.15 6.59 11.94
C ASN A 65 -15.28 5.36 11.02
N LYS A 66 -14.23 4.52 10.98
CA LYS A 66 -14.18 3.36 10.08
C LYS A 66 -14.05 2.02 10.81
N ASP A 67 -14.15 2.02 12.14
CA ASP A 67 -13.97 0.84 12.96
C ASP A 67 -12.62 0.13 12.71
N ILE A 68 -11.58 0.91 12.38
CA ILE A 68 -10.22 0.39 12.11
C ILE A 68 -9.55 0.04 13.43
N SER A 69 -8.96 -1.15 13.50
CA SER A 69 -8.26 -1.68 14.67
C SER A 69 -6.76 -1.88 14.45
N ASP A 70 -6.33 -1.99 13.19
CA ASP A 70 -4.93 -2.15 12.80
C ASP A 70 -4.59 -1.33 11.54
N LEU A 71 -3.57 -0.48 11.64
CA LEU A 71 -3.05 0.36 10.54
C LEU A 71 -1.83 -0.26 9.84
N THR A 72 -1.54 -1.54 10.03
CA THR A 72 -0.50 -2.26 9.29
C THR A 72 -0.66 -2.02 7.79
N GLY A 73 0.43 -1.60 7.15
CA GLY A 73 0.45 -1.16 5.74
C GLY A 73 0.47 0.36 5.55
N ILE A 74 0.15 1.18 6.56
CA ILE A 74 0.12 2.65 6.43
C ILE A 74 1.47 3.27 6.02
N LYS A 75 2.60 2.64 6.39
CA LYS A 75 3.94 3.11 6.01
C LYS A 75 4.23 3.00 4.50
N SER A 76 3.46 2.21 3.76
CA SER A 76 3.57 2.14 2.29
C SER A 76 3.07 3.41 1.59
N PHE A 77 2.33 4.27 2.30
CA PHE A 77 1.88 5.57 1.83
C PHE A 77 2.98 6.62 2.09
N SER A 78 4.17 6.44 1.51
CA SER A 78 5.36 7.24 1.87
C SER A 78 5.26 8.71 1.47
N ASN A 79 4.34 9.06 0.57
CA ASN A 79 4.07 10.44 0.15
C ASN A 79 2.90 11.08 0.94
N LEU A 80 2.36 10.39 1.95
CA LEU A 80 1.27 10.89 2.76
C LEU A 80 1.69 12.12 3.58
N ILE A 81 0.94 13.20 3.43
CA ILE A 81 1.14 14.47 4.14
C ILE A 81 0.13 14.62 5.27
N ASN A 82 -1.12 14.19 5.03
CA ASN A 82 -2.23 14.32 5.96
C ASN A 82 -2.87 12.96 6.26
N LEU A 83 -2.94 12.60 7.54
CA LEU A 83 -3.65 11.42 8.03
C LEU A 83 -4.71 11.84 9.05
N TYR A 84 -5.97 11.54 8.75
CA TYR A 84 -7.09 11.63 9.70
C TYR A 84 -7.58 10.22 9.99
N CYS A 85 -7.53 9.77 11.25
CA CYS A 85 -7.87 8.40 11.62
C CYS A 85 -8.60 8.32 12.97
N GLY A 86 -9.39 9.34 13.31
CA GLY A 86 -10.12 9.44 14.58
C GLY A 86 -11.60 9.81 14.39
N PRO A 87 -12.55 9.19 15.10
CA PRO A 87 -12.42 8.05 16.03
C PRO A 87 -12.27 6.69 15.32
N ASN A 88 -11.55 5.77 15.97
CA ASN A 88 -11.36 4.36 15.56
C ASN A 88 -10.98 3.51 16.79
N ASN A 89 -10.60 2.24 16.59
CA ASN A 89 -10.31 1.26 17.64
C ASN A 89 -8.80 0.95 17.79
N LEU A 90 -7.91 1.84 17.34
CA LEU A 90 -6.46 1.61 17.40
C LEU A 90 -5.97 1.57 18.84
N THR A 91 -5.15 0.56 19.17
CA THR A 91 -4.45 0.46 20.48
C THR A 91 -2.98 0.88 20.39
N THR A 92 -2.41 0.77 19.19
CA THR A 92 -1.07 1.21 18.84
C THR A 92 -1.10 1.86 17.46
N VAL A 93 -0.15 2.75 17.19
CA VAL A 93 0.10 3.26 15.84
C VAL A 93 1.58 3.58 15.72
N ASP A 94 2.23 3.04 14.70
CA ASP A 94 3.63 3.35 14.39
C ASP A 94 3.70 4.20 13.12
N LEU A 95 3.87 5.52 13.31
CA LEU A 95 4.06 6.50 12.24
C LEU A 95 5.54 6.91 12.08
N SER A 96 6.46 6.18 12.71
CA SER A 96 7.89 6.44 12.53
C SER A 96 8.28 6.26 11.07
N GLU A 97 9.28 7.02 10.63
CA GLU A 97 9.83 6.98 9.25
C GLU A 97 8.90 7.50 8.15
N MET A 98 7.67 7.93 8.47
CA MET A 98 6.78 8.64 7.53
C MET A 98 7.22 10.10 7.36
N THR A 99 8.37 10.33 6.72
CA THR A 99 9.07 11.63 6.68
C THR A 99 8.30 12.77 6.00
N ASN A 100 7.35 12.46 5.11
CA ASN A 100 6.49 13.46 4.46
C ASN A 100 5.24 13.82 5.27
N LEU A 101 4.94 13.07 6.34
CA LEU A 101 3.74 13.27 7.16
C LEU A 101 3.89 14.55 7.99
N GLN A 102 2.98 15.50 7.77
CA GLN A 102 2.98 16.79 8.46
C GLN A 102 1.85 16.87 9.49
N HIS A 103 0.72 16.22 9.19
CA HIS A 103 -0.46 16.28 10.01
C HIS A 103 -1.02 14.88 10.26
N ALA A 104 -1.10 14.48 11.52
CA ALA A 104 -1.70 13.23 11.97
C ALA A 104 -2.74 13.50 13.05
N TYR A 105 -4.00 13.23 12.73
CA TYR A 105 -5.14 13.35 13.63
C TYR A 105 -5.61 11.95 14.00
N ILE A 106 -5.10 11.44 15.12
CA ILE A 106 -5.35 10.09 15.64
C ILE A 106 -6.12 10.10 16.96
N ALA A 107 -6.72 11.25 17.30
CA ALA A 107 -7.56 11.40 18.49
C ALA A 107 -8.74 10.42 18.49
N ASP A 108 -9.34 10.21 19.66
CA ASP A 108 -10.50 9.33 19.84
C ASP A 108 -10.24 7.87 19.37
N ASN A 109 -9.01 7.40 19.62
CA ASN A 109 -8.61 6.00 19.59
C ASN A 109 -8.26 5.51 21.01
N ASN A 110 -8.02 4.21 21.16
CA ASN A 110 -7.60 3.57 22.42
C ASN A 110 -6.07 3.48 22.54
N ILE A 111 -5.33 4.44 21.99
CA ILE A 111 -3.87 4.40 21.90
C ILE A 111 -3.27 4.57 23.29
N THR A 112 -2.56 3.54 23.76
CA THR A 112 -1.87 3.58 25.05
C THR A 112 -0.38 3.89 24.92
N ASN A 113 0.19 3.72 23.72
CA ASN A 113 1.59 4.02 23.40
C ASN A 113 1.70 4.55 21.95
N ILE A 114 2.55 5.56 21.75
CA ILE A 114 2.95 6.09 20.45
C ILE A 114 4.41 5.69 20.21
#